data_AF-A0A7L9BRU2-F1
#
_entry.id   AF-A0A7L9BRU2-F1
#
_cell.length_a   1.000
_cell.length_b   1.000
_cell.length_c   1.000
_cell.angle_alpha   90.00
_cell.angle_beta   90.00
_cell.angle_gamma   90.00
#
_symmetry.space_group_name_H-M   'P 1'
#
loop_
_entity.id
_entity.type
_entity.pdbx_description
1 polymer ?
#
loop_
_entity_poly.entity_id
_entity_poly.type
_entity_poly.pdbx_seq_one_letter_code
_entity_poly.pdbx_strand_id
1 'polypeptide(L)'
;MNATTKSTIEMATTLARRGFAVRSVEVQTPDGRRWSIDAIPAGRGRHADGHWGPMAGAPGGFRLFEIDRDRDDAPTEHDPVDYDTWDAGDLIDYLNAVGQPKARPSTTRTTDPTT
;
A
#
# COMPACT_ATOMS: atom_id res chain seq x y z
N MET A 1 -12.70 11.95 8.88
CA MET A 1 -11.80 10.90 9.43
C MET A 1 -12.51 10.22 10.59
N ASN A 2 -12.50 8.89 10.68
CA ASN A 2 -13.10 8.18 11.81
C ASN A 2 -12.21 8.28 13.08
N ALA A 3 -12.78 8.02 14.26
CA ALA A 3 -12.09 8.21 15.54
C ALA A 3 -10.85 7.31 15.71
N THR A 4 -10.92 6.07 15.20
CA THR A 4 -9.80 5.11 15.23
C THR A 4 -8.62 5.62 14.41
N THR A 5 -8.85 6.02 13.16
CA THR A 5 -7.82 6.59 12.27
C THR A 5 -7.15 7.80 12.92
N LYS A 6 -7.93 8.70 13.53
CA LYS A 6 -7.39 9.86 14.25
C LYS A 6 -6.44 9.45 15.37
N SER A 7 -6.90 8.55 16.24
CA SER A 7 -6.15 8.11 17.42
C SER A 7 -4.84 7.40 17.02
N THR A 8 -4.87 6.59 15.94
CA THR A 8 -3.69 5.91 15.41
C THR A 8 -2.63 6.89 14.91
N ILE A 9 -3.02 7.93 14.17
CA ILE A 9 -2.10 8.97 13.67
C ILE A 9 -1.49 9.76 14.83
N GLU A 10 -2.30 10.10 15.85
CA GLU A 10 -1.83 10.79 17.06
C GLU A 10 -0.82 9.93 17.85
N MET A 11 -1.04 8.62 17.94
CA MET A 11 -0.09 7.68 18.53
C MET A 11 1.22 7.64 17.75
N ALA A 12 1.18 7.49 16.42
CA ALA A 12 2.37 7.50 15.57
C ALA A 12 3.19 8.80 15.73
N THR A 13 2.50 9.95 15.79
CA THR A 13 3.12 11.25 16.05
C THR A 13 3.79 11.28 17.42
N THR A 14 3.14 10.73 18.44
CA THR A 14 3.66 10.67 19.81
C THR A 14 4.92 9.79 19.88
N LEU A 15 4.92 8.64 19.22
CA LEU A 15 6.09 7.75 19.11
C LEU A 15 7.27 8.46 18.45
N ALA A 16 7.03 9.13 17.32
CA ALA A 16 8.07 9.89 16.63
C ALA A 16 8.68 11.00 17.50
N ARG A 17 7.84 11.76 18.23
CA ARG A 17 8.31 12.80 19.18
C ARG A 17 9.15 12.24 20.33
N ARG A 18 9.02 10.96 20.64
CA ARG A 18 9.78 10.25 21.68
C ARG A 18 11.05 9.57 21.13
N GLY A 19 11.37 9.76 19.85
CA GLY A 19 12.57 9.20 19.22
C GLY A 19 12.41 7.78 18.69
N PHE A 20 11.20 7.20 18.71
CA PHE A 20 10.95 5.92 18.06
C PHE A 20 10.79 6.13 16.55
N ALA A 21 11.39 5.25 15.76
CA ALA A 21 11.25 5.28 14.31
C ALA A 21 9.93 4.60 13.89
N VAL A 22 9.03 5.36 13.27
CA VAL A 22 7.86 4.80 12.57
C VAL A 22 8.33 4.37 11.18
N ARG A 23 8.28 3.08 10.89
CA ARG A 23 8.84 2.49 9.67
C ARG A 23 7.80 2.17 8.61
N SER A 24 6.57 1.90 9.03
CA SER A 24 5.48 1.56 8.13
C SER A 24 4.14 2.04 8.67
N VAL A 25 3.16 2.08 7.77
CA VAL A 25 1.74 2.28 8.10
C VAL A 25 0.92 1.18 7.44
N GLU A 26 -0.02 0.58 8.18
CA GLU A 26 -1.04 -0.30 7.61
C GLU A 26 -2.27 0.53 7.25
N VAL A 27 -2.77 0.36 6.03
CA VAL A 27 -3.99 1.03 5.54
C VAL A 27 -4.98 -0.02 5.04
N GLN A 28 -6.27 0.29 5.17
CA GLN A 28 -7.35 -0.51 4.60
C GLN A 28 -8.04 0.27 3.49
N THR A 29 -8.11 -0.30 2.30
CA THR A 29 -8.81 0.29 1.15
C THR A 29 -10.32 0.07 1.23
N PRO A 30 -11.15 0.89 0.55
CA PRO A 30 -12.61 0.76 0.56
C PRO A 30 -13.17 -0.61 0.16
N ASP A 31 -12.47 -1.36 -0.70
CA ASP A 31 -12.79 -2.74 -1.08
C ASP A 31 -12.51 -3.77 0.04
N GLY A 32 -11.93 -3.34 1.16
CA GLY A 32 -11.64 -4.15 2.32
C GLY A 32 -10.22 -4.71 2.39
N ARG A 33 -9.41 -4.59 1.32
CA ARG A 33 -8.01 -5.06 1.32
C ARG A 33 -7.14 -4.24 2.26
N ARG A 34 -6.08 -4.86 2.77
CA ARG A 34 -5.13 -4.24 3.71
C ARG A 34 -3.74 -4.22 3.10
N TRP A 35 -3.02 -3.14 3.37
CA TRP A 35 -1.75 -2.83 2.75
C TRP A 35 -0.76 -2.32 3.79
N SER A 36 0.50 -2.75 3.73
CA SER A 36 1.61 -2.08 4.43
C SER A 36 2.31 -1.13 3.47
N ILE A 37 2.58 0.08 3.93
CA ILE A 37 3.41 1.05 3.23
C ILE A 37 4.65 1.27 4.06
N ASP A 38 5.81 0.88 3.53
CA ASP A 38 7.09 0.96 4.21
C ASP A 38 7.90 2.14 3.66
N ALA A 39 8.37 3.01 4.55
CA ALA A 39 9.18 4.16 4.15
C ALA A 39 10.64 3.76 3.92
N ILE A 40 11.17 4.08 2.75
CA ILE A 40 12.58 3.91 2.39
C ILE A 40 13.29 5.25 2.45
N PRO A 41 14.28 5.43 3.35
CA PRO A 41 15.03 6.67 3.43
C PRO A 41 15.89 6.87 2.18
N ALA A 42 16.15 8.13 1.84
CA ALA A 42 17.16 8.47 0.85
C ALA A 42 18.51 7.83 1.17
N GLY A 43 19.27 7.48 0.13
CA GLY A 43 20.53 6.76 0.27
C GLY A 43 20.36 5.25 0.50
N ARG A 44 19.14 4.72 0.40
CA ARG A 44 18.85 3.27 0.39
C ARG A 44 18.05 2.92 -0.86
N GLY A 45 18.42 1.85 -1.55
CA GLY A 45 17.79 1.43 -2.81
C GLY A 45 17.84 -0.09 -3.01
N ARG A 46 17.22 -0.56 -4.10
CA ARG A 46 17.26 -1.94 -4.52
C ARG A 46 18.43 -2.14 -5.46
N HIS A 47 19.22 -3.18 -5.24
CA HIS A 47 20.33 -3.55 -6.10
C HIS A 47 19.86 -4.52 -7.18
N ALA A 48 20.67 -4.71 -8.23
CA ALA A 48 20.31 -5.51 -9.40
C ALA A 48 20.05 -7.01 -9.09
N ASP A 49 20.56 -7.52 -7.97
CA ASP A 49 20.29 -8.87 -7.44
C ASP A 49 19.04 -8.92 -6.55
N GLY A 50 18.32 -7.81 -6.42
CA GLY A 50 17.08 -7.66 -5.67
C GLY A 50 17.25 -7.30 -4.19
N HIS A 51 18.47 -7.20 -3.65
CA HIS A 51 18.66 -6.86 -2.23
C HIS A 51 18.46 -5.36 -1.97
N TRP A 52 18.01 -5.01 -0.76
CA TRP A 52 17.81 -3.62 -0.34
C TRP A 52 18.93 -3.14 0.59
N GLY A 53 19.71 -2.16 0.15
CA GLY A 53 20.94 -1.73 0.83
C GLY A 53 21.26 -0.24 0.63
N PRO A 54 22.32 0.26 1.29
CA PRO A 54 22.82 1.60 1.06
C PRO A 54 23.18 1.81 -0.42
N MET A 55 22.64 2.86 -1.04
CA MET A 55 22.85 3.17 -2.45
C MET A 55 22.98 4.69 -2.62
N ALA A 56 24.16 5.14 -3.04
CA ALA A 56 24.43 6.56 -3.23
C ALA A 56 23.53 7.15 -4.32
N GLY A 57 22.93 8.30 -4.05
CA GLY A 57 22.02 8.98 -4.98
C GLY A 57 20.60 8.43 -5.04
N ALA A 58 20.27 7.36 -4.31
CA ALA A 58 18.90 6.87 -4.24
C ALA A 58 17.99 7.90 -3.53
N PRO A 59 16.87 8.33 -4.15
CA PRO A 59 16.00 9.37 -3.59
C PRO A 59 15.21 8.90 -2.35
N GLY A 60 15.10 7.59 -2.13
CA GLY A 60 14.15 7.01 -1.19
C GLY A 60 12.73 7.02 -1.77
N GLY A 61 11.75 6.67 -0.95
CA GLY A 61 10.35 6.57 -1.38
C GLY A 61 9.59 5.57 -0.52
N PHE A 62 8.69 4.82 -1.13
CA PHE A 62 7.86 3.85 -0.44
C PHE A 62 7.88 2.49 -1.13
N ARG A 63 7.75 1.44 -0.33
CA ARG A 63 7.42 0.09 -0.79
C ARG A 63 6.00 -0.23 -0.36
N LEU A 64 5.26 -0.96 -1.19
CA LEU A 64 3.86 -1.29 -0.97
C LEU A 64 3.70 -2.80 -0.90
N PHE A 65 2.97 -3.29 0.10
CA PHE A 65 2.70 -4.71 0.27
C PHE A 65 1.22 -4.97 0.49
N GLU A 66 0.63 -5.91 -0.23
CA GLU A 66 -0.70 -6.44 0.05
C GLU A 66 -0.63 -7.46 1.19
N ILE A 67 -1.45 -7.25 2.23
CA ILE A 67 -1.55 -8.13 3.41
C ILE A 67 -2.81 -8.98 3.27
N ASP A 68 -2.65 -10.22 2.85
CA ASP A 68 -3.69 -11.24 2.95
C ASP A 68 -3.70 -11.81 4.39
N ARG A 69 -4.82 -11.68 5.14
CA ARG A 69 -4.91 -12.29 6.48
C ARG A 69 -5.38 -13.73 6.46
N ASP A 70 -5.95 -14.17 5.35
CA ASP A 70 -6.50 -15.52 5.23
C ASP A 70 -5.43 -16.49 4.73
N ARG A 71 -4.24 -15.98 4.38
CA ARG A 71 -3.04 -16.75 4.07
C ARG A 71 -1.97 -16.52 5.11
N ASP A 72 -1.32 -17.62 5.51
CA ASP A 72 -0.12 -17.59 6.38
C ASP A 72 1.16 -17.20 5.61
N ASP A 73 1.04 -16.86 4.32
CA ASP A 73 2.16 -16.44 3.48
C ASP A 73 2.66 -15.03 3.84
N ALA A 74 3.89 -14.71 3.42
CA ALA A 74 4.42 -13.37 3.55
C ALA A 74 3.59 -12.36 2.72
N PRO A 75 3.47 -11.09 3.15
CA PRO A 75 2.84 -10.04 2.36
C PRO A 75 3.40 -9.96 0.95
N THR A 76 2.54 -9.75 -0.04
CA THR A 76 2.95 -9.67 -1.45
C THR A 76 3.42 -8.26 -1.76
N GLU A 77 4.66 -8.08 -2.22
CA GLU A 77 5.16 -6.77 -2.64
C GLU A 77 4.59 -6.36 -4.00
N HIS A 78 4.23 -5.08 -4.12
CA HIS A 78 3.78 -4.45 -5.35
C HIS A 78 4.80 -3.37 -5.74
N ASP A 79 5.53 -3.63 -6.82
CA ASP A 79 6.56 -2.74 -7.35
C ASP A 79 5.95 -1.65 -8.25
N PRO A 80 6.53 -0.43 -8.29
CA PRO A 80 6.20 0.57 -9.31
C PRO A 80 6.63 0.08 -10.70
N VAL A 81 6.08 0.70 -11.75
CA VAL A 81 6.40 0.32 -13.14
C VAL A 81 7.82 0.75 -13.54
N ASP A 82 8.20 1.98 -13.21
CA ASP A 82 9.41 2.62 -13.76
C ASP A 82 10.58 2.70 -12.78
N TYR A 83 10.36 2.38 -11.50
CA TYR A 83 11.33 2.59 -10.42
C TYR A 83 11.26 1.50 -9.35
N ASP A 84 12.27 1.45 -8.48
CA ASP A 84 12.32 0.52 -7.34
C ASP A 84 11.45 0.95 -6.15
N THR A 85 11.07 2.23 -6.08
CA THR A 85 10.25 2.79 -5.01
C THR A 85 9.15 3.66 -5.56
N TRP A 86 7.99 3.64 -4.91
CA TRP A 86 6.91 4.56 -5.20
C TRP A 86 7.25 5.95 -4.65
N ASP A 87 6.93 7.01 -5.40
CA ASP A 87 6.69 8.31 -4.78
C ASP A 87 5.30 8.34 -4.13
N ALA A 88 5.03 9.37 -3.34
CA ALA A 88 3.79 9.45 -2.58
C ALA A 88 2.54 9.62 -3.48
N GLY A 89 2.66 10.36 -4.59
CA GLY A 89 1.55 10.65 -5.48
C GLY A 89 1.11 9.39 -6.22
N ASP A 90 2.07 8.75 -6.90
CA ASP A 90 1.80 7.53 -7.67
C ASP A 90 1.32 6.38 -6.77
N LEU A 91 1.83 6.27 -5.53
CA LEU A 91 1.33 5.28 -4.58
C LEU A 91 -0.15 5.52 -4.23
N ILE A 92 -0.53 6.77 -3.98
CA ILE A 92 -1.91 7.12 -3.64
C ILE A 92 -2.83 6.86 -4.83
N ASP A 93 -2.40 7.20 -6.04
CA ASP A 93 -3.16 6.96 -7.26
C ASP A 93 -3.31 5.47 -7.54
N TYR A 94 -2.28 4.67 -7.31
CA TYR A 94 -2.35 3.21 -7.39
C TYR A 94 -3.35 2.64 -6.37
N LEU A 95 -3.26 3.02 -5.10
CA LEU A 95 -4.20 2.58 -4.06
C LEU A 95 -5.64 3.00 -4.38
N ASN A 96 -5.84 4.18 -4.96
CA ASN A 96 -7.15 4.61 -5.43
C ASN A 96 -7.64 3.79 -6.62
N ALA A 97 -6.77 3.38 -7.54
CA ALA A 97 -7.16 2.56 -8.69
C ALA A 97 -7.53 1.13 -8.27
N VAL A 98 -6.76 0.53 -7.37
CA VAL A 98 -6.97 -0.87 -6.96
C VAL A 98 -7.97 -0.99 -5.83
N GLY A 99 -8.01 -0.05 -4.89
CA GLY A 99 -8.72 -0.16 -3.63
C GLY A 99 -10.22 0.13 -3.65
N GLN A 100 -10.80 0.43 -4.82
CA GLN A 100 -12.23 0.71 -4.92
C GLN A 100 -13.05 -0.57 -5.06
N PRO A 101 -14.27 -0.63 -4.51
CA PRO A 101 -15.15 -1.78 -4.70
C PRO A 101 -15.39 -1.99 -6.20
N LYS A 102 -15.10 -3.19 -6.70
CA LYS A 102 -15.43 -3.55 -8.08
C LYS A 102 -16.96 -3.55 -8.20
N ALA A 103 -17.49 -2.81 -9.19
CA ALA A 103 -18.91 -2.84 -9.49
C ALA A 103 -19.34 -4.30 -9.70
N ARG A 104 -20.39 -4.74 -9.00
CA ARG A 104 -20.98 -6.04 -9.30
C ARG A 104 -21.44 -6.01 -10.75
N PRO A 105 -21.06 -6.99 -11.59
CA PRO A 105 -21.63 -7.07 -12.92
C PRO A 105 -23.14 -7.18 -12.79
N SER A 106 -23.87 -6.23 -13.38
CA SER A 106 -25.31 -6.31 -13.53
C SER A 106 -25.62 -7.53 -14.40
N THR A 107 -25.95 -8.66 -13.79
CA THR A 107 -26.58 -9.76 -14.52
C THR A 107 -28.00 -9.33 -14.87
N THR A 108 -28.14 -8.54 -15.93
CA THR A 108 -29.41 -8.40 -16.63
C THR A 108 -29.68 -9.75 -17.27
N ARG A 109 -30.44 -10.59 -16.56
CA ARG A 109 -30.95 -11.84 -17.10
C ARG A 109 -31.97 -11.46 -18.17
N THR A 110 -31.55 -11.46 -19.44
CA THR A 110 -32.47 -11.42 -20.57
C THR A 110 -33.34 -12.67 -20.49
N THR A 111 -34.58 -12.51 -20.04
CA THR A 111 -35.61 -13.52 -20.28
C THR A 111 -36.03 -13.37 -21.74
N ASP A 112 -35.54 -14.25 -22.60
CA ASP A 112 -36.09 -14.39 -23.95
C ASP A 112 -37.57 -14.78 -23.86
N PRO A 113 -38.47 -14.11 -24.58
CA PRO A 113 -39.85 -14.55 -24.69
C PRO A 113 -39.91 -15.75 -25.63
N THR A 114 -40.40 -16.88 -25.12
CA THR A 114 -40.77 -18.06 -25.91
C THR A 114 -41.89 -17.68 -26.89
N THR A 115 -41.68 -17.94 -28.18
CA THR A 115 -42.74 -18.04 -29.20
C THR A 115 -42.56 -19.34 -29.95
#